data_AF-A0AB39M413-F1
#
_entry.id   AF-A0AB39M413-F1
#
_cell.length_a   1.000
_cell.length_b   1.000
_cell.length_c   1.000
_cell.angle_alpha   90.00
_cell.angle_beta   90.00
_cell.angle_gamma   90.00
#
_symmetry.space_group_name_H-M   'P 1'
#
loop_
_entity.id
_entity.type
_entity.pdbx_description
1 polymer ?
#
loop_
_entity_poly.entity_id
_entity_poly.type
_entity_poly.pdbx_seq_one_letter_code
_entity_poly.pdbx_strand_id
1 'polypeptide(L)'
;MKTVEVPARAAWSAVVRTGETLTITDLHGNQAVDFLVYDAHDTAVRYSAPDTIQARGNLFLTTGSVLMSNEHTPLMTVTADEVGRHDTVGGACSKESNTLRYGHHTWSQHACVDNFLAEGAKYGLGKRDLVSNINWYMNVPVEKDGTLGIVDGLSAPGLKLTLRAERDVLVLVSNCPQINNPCNGFEPTAVEMTIVETASQGVAG
;
A
#
# COMPACT_ATOMS: atom_id res chain seq x y z
N MET A 1 15.89 6.06 13.17
CA MET A 1 14.44 5.77 13.26
C MET A 1 13.68 7.06 13.03
N LYS A 2 12.76 7.07 12.05
CA LYS A 2 11.90 8.21 11.72
C LYS A 2 10.45 7.71 11.74
N THR A 3 9.63 8.30 12.60
CA THR A 3 8.21 7.94 12.77
C THR A 3 7.32 9.13 12.43
N VAL A 4 6.27 8.88 11.66
CA VAL A 4 5.31 9.88 11.20
C VAL A 4 3.90 9.30 11.31
N GLU A 5 3.03 10.00 12.03
CA GLU A 5 1.59 9.75 11.94
C GLU A 5 1.05 10.35 10.63
N VAL A 6 0.32 9.55 9.87
CA VAL A 6 -0.40 9.94 8.66
C VAL A 6 -1.87 10.07 9.03
N PRO A 7 -2.42 11.29 9.14
CA PRO A 7 -3.82 11.49 9.52
C PRO A 7 -4.78 10.77 8.59
N ALA A 8 -6.02 10.57 9.06
CA ALA A 8 -7.11 10.09 8.23
C ALA A 8 -7.17 10.86 6.91
N ARG A 9 -7.34 10.14 5.79
CA ARG A 9 -7.47 10.70 4.42
C ARG A 9 -6.21 11.36 3.86
N ALA A 10 -5.12 11.43 4.62
CA ALA A 10 -3.90 12.10 4.19
C ALA A 10 -3.04 11.20 3.28
N ALA A 11 -2.10 11.84 2.58
CA ALA A 11 -1.11 11.19 1.76
C ALA A 11 0.28 11.27 2.42
N TRP A 12 1.15 10.34 2.08
CA TRP A 12 2.53 10.32 2.54
C TRP A 12 3.45 9.72 1.49
N SER A 13 4.70 10.17 1.46
CA SER A 13 5.74 9.57 0.63
C SER A 13 7.10 9.65 1.29
N ALA A 14 7.96 8.70 0.94
CA ALA A 14 9.36 8.72 1.33
C ALA A 14 10.21 7.88 0.37
N VAL A 15 11.50 8.20 0.32
CA VAL A 15 12.50 7.25 -0.15
C VAL A 15 12.90 6.37 1.02
N VAL A 16 12.79 5.06 0.84
CA VAL A 16 13.26 4.03 1.78
C VAL A 16 14.50 3.41 1.16
N ARG A 17 15.65 3.54 1.82
CA ARG A 17 16.94 3.10 1.29
C ARG A 17 17.08 1.59 1.40
N THR A 18 17.92 1.03 0.53
CA THR A 18 18.26 -0.39 0.51
C THR A 18 18.60 -0.89 1.92
N GLY A 19 17.94 -1.97 2.36
CA GLY A 19 18.10 -2.57 3.68
C GLY A 19 17.23 -1.95 4.78
N GLU A 20 16.81 -0.69 4.65
CA GLU A 20 15.91 -0.07 5.63
C GLU A 20 14.57 -0.80 5.65
N THR A 21 13.89 -0.69 6.79
CA THR A 21 12.54 -1.22 6.96
C THR A 21 11.53 -0.11 7.11
N LEU A 22 10.41 -0.22 6.39
CA LEU A 22 9.19 0.56 6.59
C LEU A 22 8.17 -0.32 7.34
N THR A 23 7.83 0.08 8.56
CA THR A 23 6.70 -0.49 9.31
C THR A 23 5.49 0.43 9.15
N ILE A 24 4.38 -0.16 8.76
CA ILE A 24 3.07 0.49 8.75
C ILE A 24 2.30 -0.06 9.96
N THR A 25 1.72 0.82 10.77
CA THR A 25 0.91 0.45 11.94
C THR A 25 -0.47 1.06 11.80
N ASP A 26 -1.50 0.24 11.89
CA ASP A 26 -2.89 0.70 11.97
C ASP A 26 -3.20 1.11 13.41
N LEU A 27 -3.39 2.40 13.67
CA LEU A 27 -3.53 2.92 15.03
C LEU A 27 -4.90 2.63 15.66
N HIS A 28 -5.92 2.38 14.83
CA HIS A 28 -7.31 2.29 15.29
C HIS A 28 -8.04 1.03 14.82
N GLY A 29 -7.40 0.21 13.99
CA GLY A 29 -8.00 -0.98 13.41
C GLY A 29 -8.80 -0.67 12.15
N ASN A 30 -9.01 -1.70 11.34
CA ASN A 30 -9.78 -1.69 10.11
C ASN A 30 -9.26 -0.75 8.99
N GLN A 31 -8.35 0.19 9.22
CA GLN A 31 -7.98 1.21 8.23
C GLN A 31 -7.23 0.62 7.04
N ALA A 32 -7.80 0.72 5.83
CA ALA A 32 -7.12 0.38 4.58
C ALA A 32 -6.03 1.41 4.22
N VAL A 33 -4.87 0.94 3.76
CA VAL A 33 -3.77 1.80 3.31
C VAL A 33 -3.37 1.40 1.90
N ASP A 34 -3.62 2.28 0.93
CA ASP A 34 -3.21 2.05 -0.44
C ASP A 34 -1.74 2.46 -0.60
N PHE A 35 -0.98 1.63 -1.30
CA PHE A 35 0.47 1.71 -1.39
C PHE A 35 0.96 1.51 -2.83
N LEU A 36 1.88 2.38 -3.24
CA LEU A 36 2.63 2.27 -4.49
C LEU A 36 4.13 2.30 -4.17
N VAL A 37 4.91 1.53 -4.93
CA VAL A 37 6.36 1.52 -4.79
C VAL A 37 7.04 1.48 -6.16
N TYR A 38 8.10 2.28 -6.25
CA TYR A 38 8.92 2.49 -7.43
C TYR A 38 10.38 2.31 -7.04
N ASP A 39 11.25 2.01 -7.99
CA ASP A 39 12.66 2.30 -7.78
C ASP A 39 12.87 3.81 -7.63
N ALA A 40 13.73 4.22 -6.70
CA ALA A 40 13.96 5.62 -6.39
C ALA A 40 14.81 6.37 -7.44
N HIS A 41 15.56 5.64 -8.27
CA HIS A 41 16.50 6.19 -9.25
C HIS A 41 15.96 6.14 -10.69
N ASP A 42 15.02 5.23 -10.96
CA ASP A 42 14.25 5.11 -12.20
C ASP A 42 12.82 4.64 -11.94
N THR A 43 11.88 5.59 -11.92
CA THR A 43 10.46 5.31 -11.65
C THR A 43 9.73 4.60 -12.80
N ALA A 44 10.38 4.32 -13.92
CA ALA A 44 9.88 3.37 -14.91
C ALA A 44 9.93 1.92 -14.40
N VAL A 45 10.84 1.63 -13.47
CA VAL A 45 10.89 0.36 -12.72
C VAL A 45 10.01 0.50 -11.48
N ARG A 46 8.88 -0.21 -11.49
CA ARG A 46 7.79 0.04 -10.55
C ARG A 46 6.97 -1.20 -10.28
N TYR A 47 6.24 -1.19 -9.17
CA TYR A 47 5.46 -2.33 -8.72
C TYR A 47 4.56 -2.90 -9.80
N SER A 48 4.51 -4.23 -9.86
CA SER A 48 3.66 -4.99 -10.76
C SER A 48 2.90 -6.05 -9.95
N ALA A 49 1.59 -5.82 -9.80
CA ALA A 49 0.67 -6.80 -9.23
C ALA A 49 0.72 -8.15 -9.96
N PRO A 50 0.64 -8.24 -11.32
CA PRO A 50 0.67 -9.53 -11.99
C PRO A 50 1.99 -10.29 -11.78
N ASP A 51 3.15 -9.60 -11.85
CA ASP A 51 4.44 -10.26 -11.65
C ASP A 51 4.63 -10.69 -10.19
N THR A 52 4.12 -9.91 -9.24
CA THR A 52 4.11 -10.27 -7.80
C THR A 52 3.24 -11.49 -7.54
N ILE A 53 2.02 -11.52 -8.09
CA ILE A 53 1.08 -12.63 -7.95
C ILE A 53 1.68 -13.90 -8.58
N GLN A 54 2.27 -13.78 -9.78
CA GLN A 54 2.87 -14.89 -10.49
C GLN A 54 4.07 -15.46 -9.73
N ALA A 55 5.03 -14.60 -9.33
CA ALA A 55 6.23 -15.02 -8.62
C ALA A 55 5.91 -15.70 -7.29
N ARG A 56 4.83 -15.26 -6.62
CA ARG A 56 4.38 -15.81 -5.35
C ARG A 56 3.44 -17.01 -5.47
N GLY A 57 2.75 -17.16 -6.59
CA GLY A 57 1.68 -18.16 -6.76
C GLY A 57 0.47 -17.93 -5.85
N ASN A 58 0.24 -16.69 -5.37
CA ASN A 58 -0.85 -16.36 -4.46
C ASN A 58 -1.28 -14.89 -4.61
N LEU A 59 -2.59 -14.63 -4.56
CA LEU A 59 -3.19 -13.30 -4.63
C LEU A 59 -2.92 -12.43 -3.40
N PHE A 60 -2.85 -13.03 -2.20
CA PHE A 60 -2.89 -12.26 -0.95
C PHE A 60 -1.54 -12.06 -0.31
N LEU A 61 -1.01 -10.84 -0.25
CA LEU A 61 0.31 -10.57 0.32
C LEU A 61 0.32 -10.80 1.85
N THR A 62 1.44 -11.33 2.35
CA THR A 62 1.74 -11.55 3.78
C THR A 62 3.26 -11.70 3.99
N THR A 63 3.73 -12.04 5.18
CA THR A 63 5.14 -12.37 5.47
C THR A 63 5.75 -13.29 4.40
N GLY A 64 6.94 -12.93 3.92
CA GLY A 64 7.65 -13.62 2.84
C GLY A 64 7.26 -13.19 1.42
N SER A 65 6.25 -12.32 1.26
CA SER A 65 5.91 -11.80 -0.07
C SER A 65 6.98 -10.84 -0.57
N VAL A 66 7.47 -11.07 -1.78
CA VAL A 66 8.37 -10.16 -2.49
C VAL A 66 7.53 -9.31 -3.45
N LEU A 67 7.60 -8.00 -3.31
CA LEU A 67 6.95 -7.03 -4.18
C LEU A 67 7.81 -6.86 -5.43
N MET A 68 7.33 -7.41 -6.55
CA MET A 68 8.06 -7.44 -7.81
C MET A 68 7.81 -6.19 -8.64
N SER A 69 8.83 -5.72 -9.35
CA SER A 69 8.68 -4.71 -10.39
C SER A 69 8.16 -5.31 -11.70
N ASN A 70 7.75 -4.44 -12.63
CA ASN A 70 7.47 -4.76 -14.03
C ASN A 70 8.66 -5.33 -14.81
N GLU A 71 9.86 -5.30 -14.25
CA GLU A 71 11.08 -5.93 -14.80
C GLU A 71 11.45 -7.23 -14.07
N HIS A 72 10.55 -7.76 -13.23
CA HIS A 72 10.78 -8.96 -12.43
C HIS A 72 11.98 -8.84 -11.47
N THR A 73 12.24 -7.63 -10.98
CA THR A 73 13.23 -7.40 -9.91
C THR A 73 12.54 -7.07 -8.58
N PRO A 74 13.09 -7.48 -7.43
CA PRO A 74 12.49 -7.19 -6.13
C PRO A 74 12.61 -5.69 -5.78
N LEU A 75 11.50 -5.09 -5.32
CA LEU A 75 11.47 -3.73 -4.78
C LEU A 75 11.51 -3.74 -3.25
N MET A 76 10.61 -4.51 -2.64
CA MET A 76 10.56 -4.69 -1.19
C MET A 76 10.10 -6.10 -0.84
N THR A 77 10.39 -6.56 0.38
CA THR A 77 9.90 -7.83 0.92
C THR A 77 9.13 -7.60 2.21
N VAL A 78 7.96 -8.23 2.36
CA VAL A 78 7.22 -8.26 3.63
C VAL A 78 7.96 -9.18 4.60
N THR A 79 8.56 -8.62 5.65
CA THR A 79 9.37 -9.37 6.62
C THR A 79 8.60 -9.75 7.88
N ALA A 80 7.51 -9.03 8.19
CA ALA A 80 6.58 -9.35 9.27
C ALA A 80 5.19 -8.83 8.93
N ASP A 81 4.16 -9.57 9.34
CA ASP A 81 2.75 -9.23 9.14
C ASP A 81 1.94 -9.86 10.27
N GLU A 82 1.24 -9.03 11.04
CA GLU A 82 0.40 -9.45 12.17
C GLU A 82 -1.08 -9.66 11.79
N VAL A 83 -1.46 -9.37 10.54
CA VAL A 83 -2.83 -9.53 10.01
C VAL A 83 -2.95 -10.81 9.17
N GLY A 84 -1.90 -11.16 8.44
CA GLY A 84 -1.75 -12.43 7.73
C GLY A 84 -2.28 -12.44 6.28
N ARG A 85 -2.97 -11.38 5.84
CA ARG A 85 -3.59 -11.32 4.51
C ARG A 85 -3.83 -9.88 4.04
N HIS A 86 -3.32 -9.53 2.87
CA HIS A 86 -3.52 -8.24 2.22
C HIS A 86 -3.83 -8.36 0.74
N ASP A 87 -4.53 -7.38 0.19
CA ASP A 87 -4.99 -7.38 -1.19
C ASP A 87 -4.06 -6.59 -2.14
N THR A 88 -4.06 -6.97 -3.42
CA THR A 88 -3.47 -6.18 -4.51
C THR A 88 -4.28 -6.24 -5.82
N VAL A 89 -5.50 -6.80 -5.78
CA VAL A 89 -6.38 -6.86 -6.96
C VAL A 89 -7.48 -5.79 -6.94
N GLY A 90 -7.80 -5.24 -5.77
CA GLY A 90 -8.68 -4.09 -5.61
C GLY A 90 -7.98 -2.80 -6.06
N GLY A 91 -8.53 -2.13 -7.06
CA GLY A 91 -7.99 -0.83 -7.49
C GLY A 91 -8.29 0.29 -6.48
N ALA A 92 -7.34 1.19 -6.31
CA ALA A 92 -7.44 2.41 -5.52
C ALA A 92 -8.74 3.17 -5.81
N CYS A 93 -9.37 3.71 -4.76
CA CYS A 93 -10.57 4.50 -4.97
C CYS A 93 -10.24 5.76 -5.77
N SER A 94 -11.17 6.15 -6.65
CA SER A 94 -11.08 7.33 -7.49
C SER A 94 -12.44 7.98 -7.61
N LYS A 95 -12.44 9.23 -8.04
CA LYS A 95 -13.65 9.96 -8.42
C LYS A 95 -14.50 9.19 -9.43
N GLU A 96 -13.87 8.61 -10.45
CA GLU A 96 -14.54 7.83 -11.49
C GLU A 96 -15.10 6.52 -10.92
N SER A 97 -14.37 5.80 -10.06
CA SER A 97 -14.84 4.54 -9.48
C SER A 97 -15.92 4.75 -8.43
N ASN A 98 -15.82 5.79 -7.61
CA ASN A 98 -16.85 6.15 -6.63
C ASN A 98 -18.17 6.52 -7.34
N THR A 99 -18.12 7.35 -8.39
CA THR A 99 -19.34 7.71 -9.11
C THR A 99 -19.99 6.54 -9.83
N LEU A 100 -19.20 5.64 -10.41
CA LEU A 100 -19.73 4.44 -11.05
C LEU A 100 -20.38 3.47 -10.04
N ARG A 101 -19.77 3.29 -8.86
CA ARG A 101 -20.21 2.31 -7.86
C ARG A 101 -21.33 2.80 -6.95
N TYR A 102 -21.28 4.08 -6.56
CA TYR A 102 -22.12 4.64 -5.51
C TYR A 102 -23.01 5.81 -6.00
N GLY A 103 -22.81 6.27 -7.23
CA GLY A 103 -23.60 7.31 -7.87
C GLY A 103 -22.93 8.68 -7.88
N HIS A 104 -23.43 9.57 -8.75
CA HIS A 104 -22.82 10.87 -9.06
C HIS A 104 -22.63 11.82 -7.87
N HIS A 105 -23.39 11.66 -6.79
CA HIS A 105 -23.25 12.49 -5.60
C HIS A 105 -21.89 12.31 -4.89
N THR A 106 -21.15 11.23 -5.19
CA THR A 106 -19.81 10.97 -4.67
C THR A 106 -18.67 11.61 -5.48
N TRP A 107 -18.98 12.32 -6.57
CA TRP A 107 -18.00 12.89 -7.52
C TRP A 107 -16.96 13.83 -6.89
N SER A 108 -17.29 14.51 -5.80
CA SER A 108 -16.40 15.43 -5.10
C SER A 108 -15.77 14.84 -3.84
N GLN A 109 -16.00 13.55 -3.55
CA GLN A 109 -15.40 12.90 -2.39
C GLN A 109 -13.92 12.61 -2.67
N HIS A 110 -13.10 12.83 -1.66
CA HIS A 110 -11.66 12.57 -1.67
C HIS A 110 -11.39 11.10 -2.00
N ALA A 111 -10.40 10.82 -2.85
CA ALA A 111 -10.04 9.47 -3.23
C ALA A 111 -8.52 9.19 -3.17
N CYS A 112 -8.12 7.92 -3.12
CA CYS A 112 -6.72 7.51 -3.06
C CYS A 112 -5.91 7.97 -4.27
N VAL A 113 -6.53 7.99 -5.46
CA VAL A 113 -5.89 8.51 -6.66
C VAL A 113 -5.48 9.99 -6.49
N ASP A 114 -6.27 10.81 -5.80
CA ASP A 114 -5.91 12.21 -5.57
C ASP A 114 -4.69 12.33 -4.63
N ASN A 115 -4.64 11.49 -3.60
CA ASN A 115 -3.48 11.39 -2.69
C ASN A 115 -2.21 10.95 -3.42
N PHE A 116 -2.31 9.94 -4.29
CA PHE A 116 -1.17 9.50 -5.10
C PHE A 116 -0.70 10.55 -6.08
N LEU A 117 -1.61 11.29 -6.71
CA LEU A 117 -1.24 12.40 -7.59
C LEU A 117 -0.54 13.53 -6.82
N ALA A 118 -1.02 13.86 -5.62
CA ALA A 118 -0.42 14.90 -4.78
C ALA A 118 1.00 14.54 -4.34
N GLU A 119 1.23 13.31 -3.89
CA GLU A 119 2.57 12.86 -3.49
C GLU A 119 3.47 12.60 -4.70
N GLY A 120 2.95 11.94 -5.74
CA GLY A 120 3.68 11.64 -6.96
C GLY A 120 4.20 12.90 -7.68
N ALA A 121 3.43 13.99 -7.67
CA ALA A 121 3.85 15.27 -8.27
C ALA A 121 5.14 15.83 -7.64
N LYS A 122 5.42 15.54 -6.35
CA LYS A 122 6.68 15.94 -5.69
C LYS A 122 7.91 15.28 -6.33
N TYR A 123 7.71 14.18 -7.04
CA TYR A 123 8.73 13.38 -7.72
C TYR A 123 8.59 13.42 -9.25
N GLY A 124 7.79 14.35 -9.78
CA GLY A 124 7.56 14.47 -11.22
C GLY A 124 6.65 13.39 -11.82
N LEU A 125 5.93 12.63 -11.00
CA LEU A 125 4.98 11.60 -11.44
C LEU A 125 3.59 12.22 -11.66
N GLY A 126 2.88 11.72 -12.67
CA GLY A 126 1.50 12.09 -12.96
C GLY A 126 0.58 10.88 -13.08
N LYS A 127 -0.65 11.11 -13.58
CA LYS A 127 -1.68 10.06 -13.71
C LYS A 127 -1.24 8.86 -14.55
N ARG A 128 -0.35 9.07 -15.53
CA ARG A 128 0.20 7.99 -16.39
C ARG A 128 1.16 7.06 -15.65
N ASP A 129 1.69 7.50 -14.52
CA ASP A 129 2.73 6.79 -13.78
C ASP A 129 2.16 5.98 -12.61
N LEU A 130 0.87 6.12 -12.32
CA LEU A 130 0.17 5.28 -11.36
C LEU A 130 0.03 3.85 -11.90
N VAL A 131 0.22 2.88 -11.00
CA VAL A 131 0.14 1.45 -11.28
C VAL A 131 -0.90 0.79 -10.38
N SER A 132 -1.11 -0.53 -10.54
CA SER A 132 -1.90 -1.30 -9.59
C SER A 132 -1.35 -1.11 -8.18
N ASN A 133 -2.20 -0.81 -7.21
CA ASN A 133 -1.79 -0.60 -5.84
C ASN A 133 -1.83 -1.89 -5.01
N ILE A 134 -1.15 -1.84 -3.88
CA ILE A 134 -1.36 -2.76 -2.78
C ILE A 134 -2.33 -2.10 -1.81
N ASN A 135 -3.23 -2.89 -1.21
CA ASN A 135 -4.16 -2.45 -0.18
C ASN A 135 -3.79 -3.15 1.13
N TRP A 136 -2.94 -2.51 1.93
CA TRP A 136 -2.63 -3.01 3.27
C TRP A 136 -3.87 -2.92 4.16
N TYR A 137 -4.06 -3.93 5.01
CA TYR A 137 -5.20 -4.12 5.94
C TYR A 137 -6.60 -4.27 5.31
N MET A 138 -6.78 -3.90 4.04
CA MET A 138 -8.03 -4.10 3.32
C MET A 138 -8.28 -5.58 3.03
N ASN A 139 -9.54 -6.01 3.16
CA ASN A 139 -9.97 -7.37 2.87
C ASN A 139 -10.81 -7.42 1.58
N VAL A 140 -10.20 -7.99 0.53
CA VAL A 140 -10.85 -8.23 -0.76
C VAL A 140 -10.93 -9.74 -0.99
N PRO A 141 -12.03 -10.40 -0.61
CA PRO A 141 -12.22 -11.82 -0.89
C PRO A 141 -12.36 -12.09 -2.38
N VAL A 142 -11.79 -13.21 -2.82
CA VAL A 142 -12.00 -13.80 -4.14
C VAL A 142 -12.71 -15.12 -3.93
N GLU A 143 -13.95 -15.20 -4.36
CA GLU A 143 -14.77 -16.41 -4.23
C GLU A 143 -14.35 -17.48 -5.25
N LYS A 144 -14.83 -18.71 -5.06
CA LYS A 144 -14.48 -19.84 -5.95
C LYS A 144 -14.87 -19.62 -7.41
N ASP A 145 -15.87 -18.80 -7.68
CA ASP A 145 -16.31 -18.42 -9.02
C ASP A 145 -15.56 -17.21 -9.59
N GLY A 146 -14.59 -16.65 -8.85
CA GLY A 146 -13.81 -15.48 -9.22
C GLY A 146 -14.44 -14.14 -8.83
N THR A 147 -15.60 -14.14 -8.16
CA THR A 147 -16.24 -12.90 -7.68
C THR A 147 -15.37 -12.19 -6.65
N LEU A 148 -15.22 -10.87 -6.80
CA LEU A 148 -14.52 -10.01 -5.85
C LEU A 148 -15.52 -9.31 -4.92
N GLY A 149 -15.17 -9.21 -3.63
CA GLY A 149 -15.89 -8.43 -2.63
C GLY A 149 -15.02 -7.33 -2.01
N ILE A 150 -15.65 -6.39 -1.32
CA ILE A 150 -14.97 -5.51 -0.36
C ILE A 150 -15.72 -5.67 0.94
N VAL A 151 -15.06 -6.24 1.94
CA VAL A 151 -15.64 -6.51 3.26
C VAL A 151 -14.80 -5.80 4.32
N ASP A 152 -15.25 -5.86 5.58
CA ASP A 152 -14.48 -5.32 6.69
C ASP A 152 -13.05 -5.85 6.70
N GLY A 153 -12.11 -4.94 6.91
CA GLY A 153 -10.70 -5.22 7.11
C GLY A 153 -10.47 -6.14 8.30
N LEU A 154 -9.31 -6.81 8.28
CA LEU A 154 -8.95 -7.82 9.27
C LEU A 154 -8.09 -7.26 10.41
N SER A 155 -7.71 -5.98 10.32
CA SER A 155 -6.81 -5.31 11.26
C SER A 155 -7.51 -4.88 12.54
N ALA A 156 -6.77 -4.91 13.66
CA ALA A 156 -7.16 -4.39 14.96
C ALA A 156 -6.17 -3.27 15.39
N PRO A 157 -6.54 -2.39 16.34
CA PRO A 157 -5.66 -1.32 16.80
C PRO A 157 -4.27 -1.82 17.20
N GLY A 158 -3.23 -1.19 16.65
CA GLY A 158 -1.83 -1.47 16.91
C GLY A 158 -1.22 -2.59 16.06
N LEU A 159 -2.00 -3.30 15.24
CA LEU A 159 -1.45 -4.29 14.33
C LEU A 159 -0.61 -3.63 13.24
N LYS A 160 0.48 -4.30 12.88
CA LYS A 160 1.47 -3.76 11.94
C LYS A 160 1.96 -4.79 10.94
N LEU A 161 2.53 -4.28 9.85
CA LEU A 161 3.33 -5.03 8.90
C LEU A 161 4.63 -4.30 8.65
N THR A 162 5.68 -5.04 8.31
CA THR A 162 7.01 -4.50 8.04
C THR A 162 7.50 -4.95 6.68
N LEU A 163 8.00 -3.99 5.91
CA LEU A 163 8.59 -4.15 4.60
C LEU A 163 10.07 -3.82 4.70
N ARG A 164 10.94 -4.65 4.14
CA ARG A 164 12.36 -4.31 3.91
C ARG A 164 12.55 -3.89 2.46
N ALA A 165 13.24 -2.79 2.24
CA ALA A 165 13.61 -2.35 0.90
C ALA A 165 14.77 -3.20 0.35
N GLU A 166 14.59 -3.78 -0.84
CA GLU A 166 15.61 -4.60 -1.52
C GLU A 166 16.54 -3.78 -2.42
N ARG A 167 16.16 -2.52 -2.64
CA ARG A 167 16.89 -1.46 -3.32
C ARG A 167 16.37 -0.11 -2.78
N ASP A 168 16.96 1.00 -3.19
CA ASP A 168 16.40 2.31 -2.86
C ASP A 168 15.05 2.45 -3.58
N VAL A 169 13.97 2.62 -2.81
CA VAL A 169 12.62 2.70 -3.35
C VAL A 169 11.94 4.00 -2.99
N LEU A 170 11.15 4.52 -3.91
CA LEU A 170 10.18 5.58 -3.64
C LEU A 170 8.83 4.95 -3.30
N VAL A 171 8.34 5.22 -2.10
CA VAL A 171 7.02 4.79 -1.62
C VAL A 171 6.05 5.95 -1.66
N LEU A 172 4.85 5.71 -2.21
CA LEU A 172 3.70 6.61 -2.09
C LEU A 172 2.59 5.87 -1.35
N VAL A 173 1.97 6.55 -0.38
CA VAL A 173 0.87 6.03 0.41
C VAL A 173 -0.32 6.98 0.36
N SER A 174 -1.51 6.39 0.23
CA SER A 174 -2.76 7.03 0.57
C SER A 174 -3.38 6.34 1.78
N ASN A 175 -3.56 7.08 2.87
CA ASN A 175 -4.38 6.61 3.98
C ASN A 175 -5.87 6.69 3.56
N CYS A 176 -6.45 5.54 3.17
CA CYS A 176 -7.63 5.48 2.32
C CYS A 176 -8.82 6.29 2.89
N PRO A 177 -9.39 7.24 2.13
CA PRO A 177 -10.47 8.11 2.58
C PRO A 177 -11.87 7.55 2.34
N GLN A 178 -11.98 6.31 1.85
CA GLN A 178 -13.25 5.72 1.42
C GLN A 178 -14.27 5.70 2.57
N ILE A 179 -15.54 5.99 2.27
CA ILE A 179 -16.64 5.96 3.27
C ILE A 179 -17.89 5.28 2.73
N ASN A 180 -17.88 4.82 1.48
CA ASN A 180 -19.06 4.24 0.82
C ASN A 180 -19.05 2.70 0.84
N ASN A 181 -18.04 2.08 1.46
CA ASN A 181 -17.91 0.63 1.62
C ASN A 181 -17.14 0.31 2.92
N PRO A 182 -17.15 -0.95 3.39
CA PRO A 182 -16.65 -1.30 4.71
C PRO A 182 -15.12 -1.40 4.84
N CYS A 183 -14.32 -1.05 3.80
CA CYS A 183 -12.87 -1.30 3.79
C CYS A 183 -12.08 -0.66 4.93
N ASN A 184 -12.65 0.33 5.60
CA ASN A 184 -12.12 1.02 6.78
C ASN A 184 -13.19 1.21 7.86
N GLY A 185 -14.22 0.36 7.89
CA GLY A 185 -15.31 0.49 8.87
C GLY A 185 -16.15 1.76 8.71
N PHE A 186 -16.14 2.36 7.51
CA PHE A 186 -16.85 3.60 7.15
C PHE A 186 -16.31 4.88 7.83
N GLU A 187 -15.30 4.78 8.70
CA GLU A 187 -14.70 5.91 9.41
C GLU A 187 -13.18 5.88 9.23
N PRO A 188 -12.61 6.69 8.31
CA PRO A 188 -11.17 6.73 8.09
C PRO A 188 -10.42 7.20 9.34
N THR A 189 -9.36 6.50 9.73
CA THR A 189 -8.54 6.77 10.91
C THR A 189 -7.06 6.96 10.57
N ALA A 190 -6.25 7.42 11.53
CA ALA A 190 -4.82 7.61 11.33
C ALA A 190 -4.04 6.28 11.28
N VAL A 191 -2.89 6.30 10.61
CA VAL A 191 -1.90 5.22 10.60
C VAL A 191 -0.53 5.79 10.89
N GLU A 192 0.42 4.96 11.30
CA GLU A 192 1.80 5.38 11.55
C GLU A 192 2.77 4.72 10.56
N MET A 193 3.70 5.52 10.06
CA MET A 193 4.82 5.08 9.21
C MET A 193 6.11 5.20 10.01
N THR A 194 6.82 4.10 10.20
CA THR A 194 8.10 4.05 10.91
C THR A 194 9.20 3.50 10.00
N ILE A 195 10.22 4.31 9.69
CA ILE A 195 11.41 3.89 8.95
C ILE A 195 12.58 3.67 9.92
N VAL A 196 13.22 2.50 9.81
CA VAL A 196 14.38 2.12 10.63
C VAL A 196 15.53 1.69 9.72
N GLU A 197 16.72 2.23 10.00
CA GLU A 197 17.96 1.80 9.37
C GLU A 197 18.31 0.37 9.79
N THR A 198 18.83 -0.44 8.87
CA THR A 198 19.39 -1.74 9.26
C THR A 198 20.57 -1.48 10.19
N ALA A 199 20.59 -2.12 11.37
CA ALA A 199 21.82 -2.23 12.12
C ALA A 199 22.85 -2.92 11.21
N SER A 200 23.96 -2.23 10.93
CA SER A 200 25.09 -2.82 10.19
C SER A 200 25.48 -4.12 10.89
N GLN A 201 25.24 -5.27 10.26
CA GLN A 201 25.79 -6.51 10.75
C GLN A 201 27.30 -6.38 10.61
N GLY A 202 27.97 -6.15 11.74
CA GLY A 202 29.42 -6.16 11.81
C GLY A 202 29.90 -7.49 11.26
N VAL A 203 30.62 -7.42 10.14
CA VAL A 203 31.38 -8.56 9.63
C VAL A 203 32.40 -8.88 10.73
N ALA A 204 32.14 -9.95 11.48
CA ALA A 204 33.17 -10.57 12.30
C ALA A 204 34.25 -11.06 11.33
N GLY A 205 35.39 -10.39 11.34
CA GLY A 205 36.59 -10.78 10.59
C GLY A 205 37.27 -12.01 11.16
#